data_AF-A0A2H1KNE8-F1
#
_entry.id   AF-A0A2H1KNE8-F1
#
_cell.length_a   1.000
_cell.length_b   1.000
_cell.length_c   1.000
_cell.angle_alpha   90.00
_cell.angle_beta   90.00
_cell.angle_gamma   90.00
#
_symmetry.space_group_name_H-M   'P 1'
#
loop_
_entity.id
_entity.type
_entity.pdbx_description
1 polymer ?
#
loop_
_entity_poly.entity_id
_entity_poly.type
_entity_poly.pdbx_seq_one_letter_code
_entity_poly.pdbx_strand_id
1 'polypeptide(L)'
;MQHQESDEYTDKLRELDEEAEAAIRRLHAIRAQISHELAVHPQHGSRSLDGLGPADEEFMTVASRILSDESLSAWNTLREQVPGHQALVEFSQLTEDANPDELTDLPDRLAAVVHQLHAEAPELASPTFASARGQRFGQQALQVAVADLYNLTQLEVLLRTSVILSDQAATPED
;
A
#
# COMPACT_ATOMS: atom_id res chain seq x y z
N MET A 1 -41.85 9.98 44.50
CA MET A 1 -40.45 9.63 44.18
C MET A 1 -40.37 8.69 42.98
N GLN A 2 -41.12 7.58 42.92
CA GLN A 2 -41.07 6.63 41.77
C GLN A 2 -41.43 7.19 40.38
N HIS A 3 -42.30 8.19 40.26
CA HIS A 3 -42.63 8.79 38.95
C HIS A 3 -41.49 9.68 38.41
N GLN A 4 -40.67 10.27 39.27
CA GLN A 4 -39.61 11.21 38.88
C GLN A 4 -38.36 10.48 38.37
N GLU A 5 -38.03 9.30 38.92
CA GLU A 5 -36.97 8.42 38.38
C GLU A 5 -37.35 7.80 37.03
N SER A 6 -38.65 7.52 36.80
CA SER A 6 -39.14 6.98 35.52
C SER A 6 -39.04 8.00 34.38
N ASP A 7 -39.28 9.28 34.68
CA ASP A 7 -39.16 10.37 33.70
C ASP A 7 -37.68 10.64 33.37
N GLU A 8 -36.78 10.68 34.37
CA GLU A 8 -35.32 10.80 34.14
C GLU A 8 -34.74 9.64 33.30
N TYR A 9 -35.21 8.40 33.53
CA TYR A 9 -34.78 7.24 32.74
C TYR A 9 -35.25 7.34 31.28
N THR A 10 -36.48 7.78 31.05
CA THR A 10 -37.05 7.93 29.71
C THR A 10 -36.37 9.04 28.93
N ASP A 11 -36.03 10.15 29.59
CA ASP A 11 -35.30 11.26 28.97
C ASP A 11 -33.86 10.86 28.62
N LYS A 12 -33.19 10.07 29.47
CA LYS A 12 -31.86 9.50 29.18
C LYS A 12 -31.89 8.59 27.96
N LEU A 13 -32.94 7.76 27.81
CA LEU A 13 -33.10 6.90 26.64
C LEU A 13 -33.34 7.71 25.36
N ARG A 14 -34.08 8.82 25.43
CA ARG A 14 -34.30 9.71 24.28
C ARG A 14 -33.01 10.42 23.87
N GLU A 15 -32.20 10.86 24.83
CA GLU A 15 -30.87 11.45 24.57
C GLU A 15 -29.94 10.43 23.86
N LEU A 16 -29.92 9.18 24.33
CA LEU A 16 -29.14 8.10 23.70
C LEU A 16 -29.63 7.76 22.29
N ASP A 17 -30.95 7.79 22.06
CA ASP A 17 -31.54 7.55 20.74
C ASP A 17 -31.15 8.65 19.75
N GLU A 18 -31.19 9.92 20.16
CA GLU A 18 -30.76 11.07 19.35
C GLU A 18 -29.26 11.00 19.02
N GLU A 19 -28.42 10.61 19.99
CA GLU A 19 -26.99 10.40 19.79
C GLU A 19 -26.72 9.24 18.80
N ALA A 20 -27.43 8.13 18.96
CA ALA A 20 -27.33 6.98 18.06
C ALA A 20 -27.77 7.34 16.63
N GLU A 21 -28.85 8.08 16.47
CA GLU A 21 -29.34 8.53 15.17
C GLU A 21 -28.34 9.49 14.49
N ALA A 22 -27.72 10.40 15.27
CA ALA A 22 -26.66 11.26 14.76
C ALA A 22 -25.42 10.47 14.31
N ALA A 23 -25.01 9.45 15.07
CA ALA A 23 -23.90 8.57 14.69
C ALA A 23 -24.22 7.78 13.42
N ILE A 24 -25.42 7.23 13.29
CA ILE A 24 -25.88 6.49 12.10
C ILE A 24 -25.88 7.40 10.87
N ARG A 25 -26.40 8.63 10.96
CA ARG A 25 -26.35 9.60 9.86
C ARG A 25 -24.92 9.89 9.41
N ARG A 26 -24.00 10.08 10.36
CA ARG A 26 -22.58 10.30 10.07
C ARG A 26 -21.96 9.10 9.35
N LEU A 27 -22.24 7.88 9.81
CA LEU A 27 -21.76 6.65 9.17
C LEU A 27 -22.30 6.48 7.76
N HIS A 28 -23.59 6.79 7.52
CA HIS A 28 -24.17 6.77 6.18
C HIS A 28 -23.51 7.79 5.24
N ALA A 29 -23.21 9.00 5.71
CA ALA A 29 -22.52 10.01 4.92
C ALA A 29 -21.10 9.55 4.54
N ILE A 30 -20.35 9.01 5.50
CA ILE A 30 -19.02 8.45 5.26
C ILE A 30 -19.10 7.29 4.24
N ARG A 31 -20.06 6.37 4.41
CA ARG A 31 -20.25 5.25 3.48
C ARG A 31 -20.61 5.71 2.07
N ALA A 32 -21.44 6.75 1.93
CA ALA A 32 -21.79 7.32 0.64
C ALA A 32 -20.56 7.95 -0.04
N GLN A 33 -19.72 8.64 0.73
CA GLN A 33 -18.46 9.18 0.23
C GLN A 33 -17.51 8.07 -0.21
N ILE A 34 -17.31 7.02 0.60
CA ILE A 34 -16.51 5.85 0.21
C ILE A 34 -17.05 5.20 -1.07
N SER A 35 -18.37 5.03 -1.16
CA SER A 35 -19.01 4.44 -2.35
C SER A 35 -18.84 5.31 -3.59
N HIS A 36 -18.83 6.64 -3.43
CA HIS A 36 -18.55 7.58 -4.51
C HIS A 36 -17.10 7.49 -4.99
N GLU A 37 -16.13 7.50 -4.06
CA GLU A 37 -14.71 7.33 -4.39
C GLU A 37 -14.46 5.99 -5.11
N LEU A 38 -15.06 4.90 -4.64
CA LEU A 38 -14.98 3.58 -5.28
C LEU A 38 -15.65 3.52 -6.67
N ALA A 39 -16.63 4.38 -6.95
CA ALA A 39 -17.28 4.45 -8.26
C ALA A 39 -16.51 5.33 -9.26
N VAL A 40 -15.76 6.32 -8.78
CA VAL A 40 -14.93 7.23 -9.59
C VAL A 40 -13.57 6.60 -9.90
N HIS A 41 -13.07 5.72 -9.03
CA HIS A 41 -11.89 4.89 -9.26
C HIS A 41 -12.34 3.46 -9.55
N PRO A 42 -12.64 3.11 -10.82
CA PRO A 42 -13.01 1.74 -11.15
C PRO A 42 -11.92 0.80 -10.66
N GLN A 43 -12.32 -0.32 -10.09
CA GLN A 43 -11.40 -1.36 -9.67
C GLN A 43 -10.59 -1.76 -10.90
N HIS A 44 -9.35 -1.28 -11.01
CA HIS A 44 -8.39 -1.82 -11.94
C HIS A 44 -8.21 -3.26 -11.48
N GLY A 45 -8.85 -4.19 -12.18
CA GLY A 45 -8.89 -5.59 -11.79
C GLY A 45 -7.47 -6.05 -11.54
N SER A 46 -7.13 -6.27 -10.26
CA SER A 46 -5.89 -6.93 -9.89
C SER A 46 -6.03 -8.35 -10.42
N ARG A 47 -5.44 -8.60 -11.59
CA ARG A 47 -5.27 -9.95 -12.12
C ARG A 47 -4.48 -10.72 -11.06
N SER A 48 -4.99 -11.87 -10.61
CA SER A 48 -4.30 -12.79 -9.68
C SER A 48 -2.80 -12.82 -9.99
N LEU A 49 -1.98 -12.57 -8.98
CA LEU A 49 -0.58 -12.15 -9.08
C LEU A 49 0.37 -13.36 -8.96
N ASP A 50 0.12 -14.41 -9.75
CA ASP A 50 0.94 -15.63 -9.74
C ASP A 50 2.43 -15.28 -9.95
N GLY A 51 3.25 -15.42 -8.90
CA GLY A 51 4.70 -15.22 -8.93
C GLY A 51 5.25 -14.12 -8.01
N LEU A 52 4.40 -13.28 -7.44
CA LEU A 52 4.75 -12.33 -6.38
C LEU A 52 4.32 -12.89 -5.01
N GLY A 53 5.01 -12.53 -3.94
CA GLY A 53 4.62 -13.01 -2.60
C GLY A 53 3.32 -12.36 -2.13
N PRO A 54 2.64 -12.93 -1.12
CA PRO A 54 1.33 -12.44 -0.66
C PRO A 54 1.34 -10.95 -0.26
N ALA A 55 2.44 -10.46 0.34
CA ALA A 55 2.59 -9.04 0.68
C ALA A 55 2.65 -8.13 -0.55
N ASP A 56 3.38 -8.55 -1.58
CA ASP A 56 3.49 -7.82 -2.85
C ASP A 56 2.13 -7.79 -3.57
N GLU A 57 1.34 -8.88 -3.49
CA GLU A 57 0.01 -8.94 -4.09
C GLU A 57 -0.96 -7.94 -3.46
N GLU A 58 -0.94 -7.88 -2.14
CA GLU A 58 -1.79 -6.97 -1.37
C GLU A 58 -1.33 -5.52 -1.53
N PHE A 59 -0.02 -5.28 -1.60
CA PHE A 59 0.56 -3.97 -1.89
C PHE A 59 0.10 -3.46 -3.27
N MET A 60 0.16 -4.29 -4.31
CA MET A 60 -0.31 -3.91 -5.64
C MET A 60 -1.82 -3.66 -5.70
N THR A 61 -2.58 -4.35 -4.86
CA THR A 61 -4.02 -4.09 -4.72
C THR A 61 -4.29 -2.71 -4.10
N VAL A 62 -3.44 -2.24 -3.17
CA VAL A 62 -3.52 -0.87 -2.64
C VAL A 62 -3.01 0.15 -3.67
N ALA A 63 -1.86 -0.11 -4.30
CA ALA A 63 -1.22 0.79 -5.26
C ALA A 63 -2.12 1.06 -6.48
N SER A 64 -2.84 0.06 -6.97
CA SER A 64 -3.79 0.18 -8.10
C SER A 64 -4.96 1.13 -7.88
N ARG A 65 -5.22 1.55 -6.64
CA ARG A 65 -6.28 2.52 -6.32
C ARG A 65 -5.82 3.97 -6.42
N ILE A 66 -4.51 4.20 -6.55
CA ILE A 66 -3.90 5.51 -6.32
C ILE A 66 -2.97 5.90 -7.49
N LEU A 67 -2.34 4.91 -8.10
CA LEU A 67 -1.51 5.08 -9.30
C LEU A 67 -2.35 5.43 -10.53
N SER A 68 -1.73 6.13 -11.48
CA SER A 68 -2.32 6.37 -12.80
C SER A 68 -2.37 5.07 -13.62
N ASP A 69 -3.21 5.06 -14.66
CA ASP A 69 -3.31 3.94 -15.60
C ASP A 69 -1.97 3.62 -16.28
N GLU A 70 -1.16 4.65 -16.55
CA GLU A 70 0.16 4.52 -17.16
C GLU A 70 1.14 3.81 -16.23
N SER A 71 1.19 4.23 -14.96
CA SER A 71 2.01 3.56 -13.95
C SER A 71 1.55 2.13 -13.70
N LEU A 72 0.24 1.88 -13.68
CA LEU A 72 -0.30 0.53 -13.54
C LEU A 72 0.01 -0.37 -14.74
N SER A 73 0.01 0.18 -15.95
CA SER A 73 0.39 -0.55 -17.15
C SER A 73 1.87 -0.94 -17.11
N ALA A 74 2.76 -0.01 -16.71
CA ALA A 74 4.18 -0.29 -16.54
C ALA A 74 4.41 -1.41 -15.51
N TRP A 75 3.72 -1.35 -14.37
CA TRP A 75 3.74 -2.41 -13.35
C TRP A 75 3.25 -3.76 -13.89
N ASN A 76 2.19 -3.79 -14.70
CA ASN A 76 1.68 -5.05 -15.26
C ASN A 76 2.63 -5.67 -16.30
N THR A 77 3.28 -4.87 -17.13
CA THR A 77 4.32 -5.35 -18.06
C THR A 77 5.50 -5.92 -17.29
N LEU A 78 5.92 -5.25 -16.22
CA LEU A 78 7.01 -5.69 -15.35
C LEU A 78 6.72 -7.05 -14.70
N ARG A 79 5.49 -7.24 -14.22
CA ARG A 79 5.04 -8.47 -13.56
C ARG A 79 5.21 -9.72 -14.42
N GLU A 80 5.08 -9.60 -15.74
CA GLU A 80 5.31 -10.71 -16.66
C GLU A 80 6.79 -11.13 -16.73
N GLN A 81 7.70 -10.24 -16.30
CA GLN A 81 9.16 -10.45 -16.27
C GLN A 81 9.69 -10.83 -14.87
N VAL A 82 8.93 -10.57 -13.79
CA VAL A 82 9.29 -10.86 -12.39
C VAL A 82 9.68 -12.33 -12.14
N PRO A 83 9.00 -13.36 -12.69
CA PRO A 83 9.38 -14.75 -12.49
C PRO A 83 10.80 -15.10 -12.94
N GLY A 84 11.47 -14.23 -13.72
CA GLY A 84 12.86 -14.37 -14.11
C GLY A 84 13.89 -13.94 -13.06
N HIS A 85 13.47 -13.28 -11.97
CA HIS A 85 14.36 -12.65 -10.99
C HIS A 85 14.35 -13.38 -9.65
N GLN A 86 15.34 -14.25 -9.44
CA GLN A 86 15.48 -15.04 -8.20
C GLN A 86 15.52 -14.18 -6.93
N ALA A 87 16.06 -12.97 -6.98
CA ALA A 87 16.11 -12.06 -5.82
C ALA A 87 14.72 -11.60 -5.35
N LEU A 88 13.78 -11.37 -6.28
CA LEU A 88 12.40 -11.00 -5.93
C LEU A 88 11.66 -12.18 -5.30
N VAL A 89 11.88 -13.39 -5.81
CA VAL A 89 11.30 -14.62 -5.24
C VAL A 89 11.85 -14.91 -3.84
N GLU A 90 13.15 -14.74 -3.63
CA GLU A 90 13.81 -14.93 -2.34
C GLU A 90 13.32 -13.92 -1.30
N PHE A 91 13.19 -12.65 -1.69
CA PHE A 91 12.62 -11.59 -0.85
C PHE A 91 11.17 -11.88 -0.43
N SER A 92 10.35 -12.34 -1.37
CA SER A 92 8.93 -12.58 -1.14
C SER A 92 8.65 -13.78 -0.21
N GLN A 93 9.64 -14.66 -0.04
CA GLN A 93 9.61 -15.83 0.83
C GLN A 93 10.24 -15.59 2.21
N LEU A 94 10.79 -14.39 2.47
CA LEU A 94 11.38 -14.06 3.77
C LEU A 94 10.35 -14.14 4.88
N THR A 95 10.71 -14.87 5.93
CA THR A 95 9.94 -14.96 7.17
C THR A 95 10.46 -13.94 8.18
N GLU A 96 9.63 -13.56 9.15
CA GLU A 96 10.02 -12.61 10.20
C GLU A 96 11.17 -13.12 11.07
N ASP A 97 11.30 -14.44 11.24
CA ASP A 97 12.38 -15.06 12.02
C ASP A 97 13.70 -15.17 11.23
N ALA A 98 13.70 -14.83 9.94
CA ALA A 98 14.91 -14.88 9.13
C ALA A 98 15.88 -13.80 9.60
N ASN A 99 17.13 -14.20 9.85
CA ASN A 99 18.18 -13.31 10.34
C ASN A 99 18.56 -12.31 9.24
N PRO A 100 18.32 -11.00 9.42
CA PRO A 100 18.68 -9.98 8.43
C PRO A 100 20.20 -9.91 8.17
N ASP A 101 21.01 -10.36 9.12
CA ASP A 101 22.47 -10.41 9.01
C ASP A 101 22.96 -11.60 8.18
N GLU A 102 22.09 -12.58 7.91
CA GLU A 102 22.37 -13.69 6.99
C GLU A 102 21.99 -13.35 5.54
N LEU A 103 21.25 -12.26 5.32
CA LEU A 103 20.77 -11.78 4.02
C LEU A 103 21.65 -10.67 3.45
N THR A 104 22.97 -10.72 3.66
CA THR A 104 23.87 -9.62 3.33
C THR A 104 23.93 -9.26 1.85
N ASP A 105 23.73 -10.22 0.95
CA ASP A 105 23.80 -10.02 -0.50
C ASP A 105 22.44 -9.73 -1.17
N LEU A 106 21.35 -10.02 -0.46
CA LEU A 106 20.00 -9.87 -0.99
C LEU A 106 19.66 -8.40 -1.29
N PRO A 107 19.98 -7.41 -0.43
CA PRO A 107 19.75 -6.00 -0.75
C PRO A 107 20.46 -5.53 -2.03
N ASP A 108 21.70 -5.99 -2.26
CA ASP A 108 22.48 -5.65 -3.45
C ASP A 108 21.88 -6.26 -4.71
N ARG A 109 21.49 -7.54 -4.64
CA ARG A 109 20.82 -8.23 -5.75
C ARG A 109 19.47 -7.59 -6.07
N LEU A 110 18.70 -7.21 -5.05
CA LEU A 110 17.45 -6.47 -5.23
C LEU A 110 17.69 -5.10 -5.84
N ALA A 111 18.71 -4.36 -5.40
CA ALA A 111 19.04 -3.06 -5.99
C ALA A 111 19.39 -3.19 -7.47
N ALA A 112 20.17 -4.20 -7.85
CA ALA A 112 20.51 -4.45 -9.25
C ALA A 112 19.25 -4.75 -10.10
N VAL A 113 18.34 -5.57 -9.57
CA VAL A 113 17.05 -5.84 -10.23
C VAL A 113 16.25 -4.55 -10.34
N VAL A 114 16.04 -3.80 -9.26
CA VAL A 114 15.27 -2.54 -9.28
C VAL A 114 15.87 -1.52 -10.25
N HIS A 115 17.20 -1.41 -10.30
CA HIS A 115 17.88 -0.53 -11.26
C HIS A 115 17.60 -0.94 -12.71
N GLN A 116 17.66 -2.24 -13.02
CA GLN A 116 17.31 -2.75 -14.35
C GLN A 116 15.84 -2.44 -14.68
N LEU A 117 14.93 -2.66 -13.75
CA LEU A 117 13.50 -2.40 -13.92
C LEU A 117 13.23 -0.90 -14.16
N HIS A 118 13.92 0.00 -13.45
CA HIS A 118 13.84 1.44 -13.69
C HIS A 118 14.40 1.85 -15.05
N ALA A 119 15.45 1.19 -15.54
CA ALA A 119 16.00 1.45 -16.87
C ALA A 119 15.06 0.99 -18.00
N GLU A 120 14.35 -0.12 -17.78
CA GLU A 120 13.39 -0.68 -18.74
C GLU A 120 12.04 0.06 -18.73
N ALA A 121 11.60 0.57 -17.58
CA ALA A 121 10.36 1.32 -17.41
C ALA A 121 10.56 2.49 -16.41
N PRO A 122 10.95 3.69 -16.90
CA PRO A 122 11.18 4.88 -16.07
C PRO A 122 9.97 5.30 -15.22
N GLU A 123 8.75 4.94 -15.65
CA GLU A 123 7.50 5.19 -14.95
C GLU A 123 7.43 4.48 -13.59
N LEU A 124 8.24 3.44 -13.37
CA LEU A 124 8.37 2.74 -12.09
C LEU A 124 9.23 3.51 -11.09
N ALA A 125 10.24 4.24 -11.58
CA ALA A 125 11.12 5.06 -10.73
C ALA A 125 10.42 6.34 -10.26
N SER A 126 9.47 6.83 -11.05
CA SER A 126 8.68 8.04 -10.75
C SER A 126 7.20 7.79 -11.04
N PRO A 127 6.52 6.98 -10.22
CA PRO A 127 5.12 6.65 -10.42
C PRO A 127 4.25 7.90 -10.36
N THR A 128 3.37 8.04 -11.35
CA THR A 128 2.43 9.15 -11.42
C THR A 128 1.13 8.77 -10.72
N PHE A 129 0.58 9.72 -9.95
CA PHE A 129 -0.66 9.52 -9.22
C PHE A 129 -1.85 9.93 -10.07
N ALA A 130 -3.00 9.28 -9.87
CA ALA A 130 -4.22 9.57 -10.61
C ALA A 130 -4.74 11.02 -10.41
N SER A 131 -4.28 11.73 -9.36
CA SER A 131 -4.57 13.16 -9.19
C SER A 131 -3.47 13.93 -8.43
N ALA A 132 -3.35 15.23 -8.69
CA ALA A 132 -2.39 16.11 -8.01
C ALA A 132 -2.65 16.25 -6.49
N ARG A 133 -3.92 16.17 -6.06
CA ARG A 133 -4.26 16.07 -4.63
C ARG A 133 -3.94 14.69 -4.05
N GLY A 134 -4.03 13.65 -4.88
CA GLY A 134 -3.73 12.26 -4.57
C GLY A 134 -2.25 11.96 -4.37
N GLN A 135 -1.32 12.83 -4.79
CA GLN A 135 0.12 12.58 -4.63
C GLN A 135 0.54 12.49 -3.15
N ARG A 136 0.17 13.47 -2.31
CA ARG A 136 0.55 13.46 -0.88
C ARG A 136 -0.17 12.35 -0.10
N PHE A 137 -1.48 12.22 -0.31
CA PHE A 137 -2.28 11.18 0.34
C PHE A 137 -1.88 9.78 -0.14
N GLY A 138 -1.52 9.65 -1.42
CA GLY A 138 -1.07 8.43 -2.05
C GLY A 138 0.28 7.96 -1.53
N GLN A 139 1.25 8.86 -1.39
CA GLN A 139 2.54 8.54 -0.78
C GLN A 139 2.38 8.06 0.67
N GLN A 140 1.54 8.71 1.47
CA GLN A 140 1.27 8.28 2.84
C GLN A 140 0.56 6.91 2.88
N ALA A 141 -0.42 6.68 2.01
CA ALA A 141 -1.11 5.40 1.91
C ALA A 141 -0.17 4.25 1.51
N LEU A 142 0.77 4.51 0.58
CA LEU A 142 1.80 3.54 0.21
C LEU A 142 2.77 3.25 1.36
N GLN A 143 3.18 4.26 2.12
CA GLN A 143 4.04 4.06 3.29
C GLN A 143 3.36 3.22 4.38
N VAL A 144 2.08 3.48 4.65
CA VAL A 144 1.29 2.68 5.59
C VAL A 144 1.14 1.24 5.08
N ALA A 145 0.83 1.06 3.80
CA ALA A 145 0.73 -0.28 3.21
C ALA A 145 2.05 -1.05 3.30
N VAL A 146 3.20 -0.41 3.06
CA VAL A 146 4.50 -1.07 3.22
C VAL A 146 4.71 -1.52 4.67
N ALA A 147 4.44 -0.64 5.64
CA ALA A 147 4.62 -0.97 7.06
C ALA A 147 3.65 -2.06 7.57
N ASP A 148 2.43 -2.12 7.03
CA ASP A 148 1.39 -3.06 7.45
C ASP A 148 1.51 -4.43 6.77
N LEU A 149 2.04 -4.49 5.54
CA LEU A 149 2.04 -5.71 4.72
C LEU A 149 3.36 -6.49 4.75
N TYR A 150 4.49 -5.81 4.97
CA TYR A 150 5.81 -6.47 5.02
C TYR A 150 6.22 -6.76 6.45
N ASN A 151 6.84 -7.91 6.67
CA ASN A 151 7.41 -8.23 7.98
C ASN A 151 8.70 -7.42 8.27
N LEU A 152 9.16 -7.44 9.52
CA LEU A 152 10.32 -6.65 9.95
C LEU A 152 11.59 -6.95 9.14
N THR A 153 11.85 -8.22 8.82
CA THR A 153 13.01 -8.62 8.02
C THR A 153 12.91 -8.10 6.58
N GLN A 154 11.73 -8.18 5.97
CA GLN A 154 11.47 -7.61 4.64
C GLN A 154 11.63 -6.09 4.63
N LEU A 155 11.13 -5.39 5.65
CA LEU A 155 11.29 -3.94 5.79
C LEU A 155 12.75 -3.53 5.91
N GLU A 156 13.56 -4.29 6.65
CA GLU A 156 15.00 -4.03 6.77
C GLU A 156 15.73 -4.23 5.43
N VAL A 157 15.41 -5.29 4.68
CA VAL A 157 15.97 -5.52 3.35
C VAL A 157 15.59 -4.40 2.40
N LEU A 158 14.31 -3.98 2.37
CA LEU A 158 13.86 -2.84 1.55
C LEU A 158 14.59 -1.54 1.91
N LEU A 159 14.80 -1.28 3.20
CA LEU A 159 15.55 -0.11 3.66
C LEU A 159 17.00 -0.16 3.15
N ARG A 160 17.70 -1.29 3.31
CA ARG A 160 19.09 -1.46 2.83
C ARG A 160 19.16 -1.29 1.30
N THR A 161 18.23 -1.86 0.54
CA THR A 161 18.12 -1.67 -0.91
C THR A 161 17.91 -0.20 -1.29
N SER A 162 17.08 0.54 -0.56
CA SER A 162 16.83 1.97 -0.84
C SER A 162 18.07 2.84 -0.68
N VAL A 163 18.94 2.51 0.30
CA VAL A 163 20.22 3.20 0.52
C VAL A 163 21.16 2.96 -0.65
N ILE A 164 21.29 1.70 -1.10
CA ILE A 164 22.12 1.33 -2.26
C ILE A 164 21.69 2.07 -3.52
N LEU A 165 20.37 2.11 -3.80
CA LEU A 165 19.83 2.81 -4.97
C LEU A 165 20.06 4.34 -4.90
N SER A 166 20.00 4.92 -3.69
CA SER A 166 20.27 6.34 -3.49
C SER A 166 21.74 6.68 -3.70
N ASP A 167 22.65 5.82 -3.22
CA ASP A 167 24.10 5.97 -3.41
C ASP A 167 24.50 5.81 -4.89
N GLN A 168 23.86 4.88 -5.61
CA GLN A 168 24.06 4.71 -7.05
C GLN A 168 23.59 5.94 -7.84
N ALA A 169 22.45 6.53 -7.48
CA ALA A 169 21.96 7.76 -8.11
C ALA A 169 22.85 8.99 -7.81
N ALA A 170 23.53 9.01 -6.67
CA ALA A 170 24.46 10.07 -6.28
C ALA A 170 25.85 9.96 -6.92
N THR A 171 26.13 8.84 -7.62
CA THR A 171 27.40 8.59 -8.29
C THR A 171 27.20 8.72 -9.80
N PRO A 172 27.27 9.94 -10.39
CA PRO A 172 27.31 10.05 -11.84
C PRO A 172 28.62 9.42 -12.33
N GLU A 173 28.53 8.38 -13.15
CA GLU A 173 29.68 7.90 -13.93
C GLU A 173 30.21 9.08 -14.77
N ASP A 174 31.49 9.39 -14.57
CA ASP A 174 32.29 10.38 -15.31
C ASP A 174 32.84 9.75 -16.61
#